data_AF-A0A8J3Z8Y1-F1
#
_entry.id   AF-A0A8J3Z8Y1-F1
#
_cell.length_a   1.000
_cell.length_b   1.000
_cell.length_c   1.000
_cell.angle_alpha   90.00
_cell.angle_beta   90.00
_cell.angle_gamma   90.00
#
_symmetry.space_group_name_H-M   'P 1'
#
loop_
_entity.id
_entity.type
_entity.pdbx_description
1 polymer ?
#
loop_
_entity_poly.entity_id
_entity_poly.type
_entity_poly.pdbx_seq_one_letter_code
_entity_poly.pdbx_strand_id
1 'polypeptide(L)'
;MNVVTLPTQMLWAGHVPDLCVRHGAPASVRMSFYRGAVQNWPYCPECVKSRKANLALAVAVLALPFLVTFVGVGVLHNDAVALATFTDVIWVFLGAGIIVFWYLLLRYVTPSGLAKAKLTGNNMWLVMQGTHPAFMAHANDLVQRTGAAQVSPTGQLVQPDVFAPQPGQAPGAPPAQPQPPAQ
;
A
#
# COMPACT_ATOMS: atom_id res chain seq x y z
N MET A 1 4.05 15.21 13.88
CA MET A 1 4.09 14.27 12.74
C MET A 1 2.85 14.52 11.90
N ASN A 2 3.01 14.61 10.58
CA ASN A 2 1.89 14.81 9.66
C ASN A 2 1.01 13.56 9.61
N VAL A 3 -0.26 13.68 10.01
CA VAL A 3 -1.24 12.60 9.96
C VAL A 3 -2.40 13.04 9.08
N VAL A 4 -2.82 12.17 8.17
CA VAL A 4 -4.00 12.38 7.34
C VAL A 4 -4.88 11.14 7.40
N THR A 5 -6.18 11.37 7.48
CA THR A 5 -7.18 10.31 7.56
C THR A 5 -8.10 10.45 6.36
N LEU A 6 -8.18 9.39 5.55
CA LEU A 6 -9.03 9.34 4.36
C LEU A 6 -10.15 8.32 4.56
N PRO A 7 -11.40 8.63 4.17
CA PRO A 7 -12.47 7.66 4.13
C PRO A 7 -12.12 6.55 3.11
N THR A 8 -12.26 5.28 3.48
CA THR A 8 -11.96 4.18 2.54
C THR A 8 -12.91 4.15 1.35
N GLN A 9 -14.17 4.55 1.54
CA GLN A 9 -15.15 4.73 0.47
C GLN A 9 -14.67 5.68 -0.64
N MET A 10 -13.96 6.75 -0.27
CA MET A 10 -13.40 7.71 -1.21
C MET A 10 -12.31 7.05 -2.07
N LEU A 11 -11.49 6.20 -1.44
CA LEU A 11 -10.45 5.42 -2.13
C LEU A 11 -11.03 4.36 -3.05
N TRP A 12 -12.13 3.71 -2.66
CA TRP A 12 -12.84 2.73 -3.48
C TRP A 12 -13.58 3.36 -4.67
N ALA A 13 -14.14 4.55 -4.47
CA ALA A 13 -14.74 5.35 -5.54
C ALA A 13 -13.70 5.95 -6.51
N GLY A 14 -12.39 5.75 -6.25
CA GLY A 14 -11.32 6.26 -7.10
C GLY A 14 -11.01 7.74 -6.88
N HIS A 15 -11.62 8.40 -5.88
CA HIS A 15 -11.28 9.75 -5.46
C HIS A 15 -9.97 9.76 -4.67
N VAL A 16 -8.84 9.51 -5.35
CA VAL A 16 -7.52 9.46 -4.73
C VAL A 16 -6.73 10.70 -5.12
N PRO A 17 -6.02 11.38 -4.19
CA PRO A 17 -5.20 12.54 -4.51
C PRO A 17 -4.27 12.31 -5.71
N ASP A 18 -4.02 13.37 -6.47
CA ASP A 18 -3.16 13.30 -7.67
C ASP A 18 -1.68 13.41 -7.34
N LEU A 19 -1.35 13.65 -6.07
CA LEU A 19 0.01 13.81 -5.58
C LEU A 19 0.50 12.51 -4.93
N CYS A 20 1.80 12.25 -5.04
CA CYS A 20 2.42 11.14 -4.35
C CYS A 20 2.53 11.41 -2.85
N VAL A 21 2.10 10.43 -2.04
CA VAL A 21 2.10 10.52 -0.58
C VAL A 21 3.47 10.84 0.06
N ARG A 22 4.56 10.42 -0.59
CA ARG A 22 5.93 10.54 -0.06
C ARG A 22 6.62 11.82 -0.47
N HIS A 23 6.53 12.19 -1.75
CA HIS A 23 7.31 13.28 -2.32
C HIS A 23 6.47 14.51 -2.65
N GLY A 24 5.14 14.44 -2.57
CA GLY A 24 4.25 15.54 -2.96
C GLY A 24 4.25 15.87 -4.46
N ALA A 25 5.05 15.17 -5.26
CA ALA A 25 5.11 15.31 -6.71
C ALA A 25 3.87 14.70 -7.40
N PRO A 26 3.47 15.19 -8.58
CA PRO A 26 2.35 14.63 -9.34
C PRO A 26 2.54 13.15 -9.65
N ALA A 27 1.43 12.42 -9.61
CA ALA A 27 1.39 11.00 -9.91
C ALA A 27 1.68 10.77 -11.39
N SER A 28 2.62 9.86 -11.66
CA SER A 28 2.91 9.36 -13.01
C SER A 28 2.18 8.06 -13.33
N VAL A 29 1.89 7.26 -12.28
CA VAL A 29 1.21 5.98 -12.42
C VAL A 29 0.28 5.80 -11.22
N ARG A 30 -0.87 5.17 -11.46
CA ARG A 30 -1.80 4.73 -10.43
C ARG A 30 -1.77 3.22 -10.33
N MET A 31 -1.61 2.68 -9.13
CA MET A 31 -1.58 1.23 -8.92
C MET A 31 -2.43 0.85 -7.71
N SER A 32 -2.99 -0.35 -7.73
CA SER A 32 -3.63 -0.90 -6.52
C SER A 32 -2.58 -1.35 -5.50
N PHE A 33 -2.93 -1.30 -4.23
CA PHE A 33 -2.11 -1.86 -3.15
C PHE A 33 -3.00 -2.44 -2.04
N TYR A 34 -2.37 -3.11 -1.07
CA TYR A 34 -3.03 -3.77 0.07
C TYR A 34 -4.12 -4.78 -0.35
N ARG A 35 -3.73 -5.91 -0.95
CA ARG A 35 -4.66 -6.96 -1.42
C ARG A 35 -5.82 -6.46 -2.29
N GLY A 36 -5.62 -5.35 -3.01
CA GLY A 36 -6.64 -4.74 -3.86
C GLY A 36 -7.66 -3.84 -3.13
N ALA A 37 -7.51 -3.66 -1.81
CA ALA A 37 -8.42 -2.85 -1.01
C ALA A 37 -8.28 -1.35 -1.28
N VAL A 38 -7.15 -0.88 -1.80
CA VAL A 38 -7.03 0.51 -2.26
C VAL A 38 -6.64 0.48 -3.73
N GLN A 39 -7.54 0.96 -4.56
CA GLN A 39 -7.35 1.04 -6.00
C GLN A 39 -6.80 2.43 -6.36
N ASN A 40 -6.15 2.52 -7.52
CA ASN A 40 -5.75 3.80 -8.13
C ASN A 40 -4.83 4.72 -7.30
N TRP A 41 -3.95 4.15 -6.48
CA TRP A 41 -3.06 4.93 -5.63
C TRP A 41 -1.95 5.65 -6.39
N PRO A 42 -1.69 6.95 -6.11
CA PRO A 42 -0.74 7.77 -6.84
C PRO A 42 0.73 7.46 -6.53
N TYR A 43 1.52 7.22 -7.58
CA TYR A 43 2.99 7.09 -7.51
C TYR A 43 3.69 8.09 -8.42
N CYS A 44 4.62 8.88 -7.86
CA CYS A 44 5.49 9.75 -8.66
C CYS A 44 6.60 8.94 -9.38
N PRO A 45 7.28 9.53 -10.39
CA PRO A 45 8.34 8.85 -11.15
C PRO A 45 9.46 8.28 -10.27
N GLU A 46 9.85 9.01 -9.22
CA GLU A 46 10.89 8.56 -8.28
C GLU A 46 10.48 7.31 -7.50
N CYS A 47 9.22 7.26 -7.05
CA CYS A 47 8.68 6.07 -6.39
C CYS A 47 8.62 4.87 -7.36
N VAL A 48 8.20 5.09 -8.61
CA VAL A 48 8.18 4.03 -9.62
C VAL A 48 9.60 3.54 -9.92
N LYS A 49 10.57 4.46 -10.06
CA LYS A 49 11.99 4.13 -10.27
C LYS A 49 12.56 3.32 -9.11
N SER A 50 12.31 3.76 -7.87
CA SER A 50 12.75 3.03 -6.67
C SER A 50 12.13 1.64 -6.57
N ARG A 51 10.83 1.50 -6.91
CA ARG A 51 10.18 0.18 -6.95
C ARG A 51 10.82 -0.75 -7.98
N LYS A 52 11.04 -0.26 -9.21
CA LYS A 52 11.72 -1.05 -10.25
C LYS A 52 13.14 -1.45 -9.83
N ALA A 53 13.89 -0.53 -9.21
CA ALA A 53 15.23 -0.81 -8.69
C ALA A 53 15.21 -1.88 -7.58
N ASN A 54 14.27 -1.80 -6.63
CA ASN A 54 14.13 -2.79 -5.56
C ASN A 54 13.71 -4.16 -6.12
N LEU A 55 12.84 -4.20 -7.13
CA LEU A 55 12.46 -5.45 -7.78
C LEU A 55 13.65 -6.07 -8.52
N ALA A 56 14.39 -5.28 -9.30
CA ALA A 56 15.59 -5.75 -9.98
C ALA A 56 16.64 -6.27 -8.99
N LEU A 57 16.85 -5.55 -7.87
CA LEU A 57 17.74 -5.99 -6.79
C LEU A 57 17.27 -7.29 -6.15
N ALA A 58 15.96 -7.43 -5.88
CA ALA A 58 15.40 -8.65 -5.32
C ALA A 58 15.64 -9.85 -6.25
N VAL A 59 15.36 -9.70 -7.55
CA VAL A 59 15.60 -10.73 -8.56
C VAL A 59 17.09 -11.08 -8.64
N ALA A 60 17.97 -10.07 -8.63
CA ALA A 60 19.42 -10.29 -8.68
C ALA A 60 19.94 -11.07 -7.46
N VAL A 61 19.48 -10.72 -6.25
CA VAL A 61 19.84 -11.42 -5.00
C VAL A 61 19.39 -12.89 -5.04
N LEU A 62 18.24 -13.18 -5.65
CA LEU A 62 17.73 -14.54 -5.75
C LEU A 62 18.43 -15.34 -6.87
N ALA A 63 18.82 -14.70 -7.98
CA ALA A 63 19.46 -15.37 -9.12
C ALA A 63 20.96 -15.68 -8.90
N LEU A 64 21.68 -14.83 -8.16
CA LEU A 64 23.11 -15.00 -7.88
C LEU A 64 23.50 -16.36 -7.29
N PRO A 65 22.84 -16.88 -6.24
CA PRO A 65 23.18 -18.18 -5.67
C PRO A 65 22.99 -19.33 -6.68
N PHE A 66 22.01 -19.25 -7.60
CA PHE A 66 21.84 -20.25 -8.65
C PHE A 66 23.00 -20.22 -9.65
N LEU A 67 23.44 -19.04 -10.09
CA LEU A 67 24.59 -18.90 -11.00
C LEU A 67 25.88 -19.43 -10.36
N VAL A 68 26.10 -19.08 -9.09
CA VAL A 68 27.27 -19.56 -8.33
C VAL A 68 27.23 -21.09 -8.18
N THR A 69 26.06 -21.66 -7.88
CA THR A 69 25.89 -23.12 -7.77
C THR A 69 26.23 -23.83 -9.07
N PHE A 70 25.74 -23.33 -10.21
CA PHE A 70 26.01 -23.93 -11.53
C PHE A 70 27.52 -23.99 -11.84
N VAL A 71 28.24 -22.90 -11.59
CA VAL A 71 29.69 -22.83 -11.84
C VAL A 71 30.46 -23.71 -10.85
N GLY A 72 30.12 -23.63 -9.56
CA GLY A 72 30.87 -24.36 -8.52
C GLY A 72 30.67 -25.88 -8.57
N VAL A 73 29.46 -26.36 -8.88
CA VAL A 73 29.24 -27.80 -9.10
C VAL A 73 30.06 -28.31 -10.28
N GLY A 74 30.13 -27.54 -11.37
CA GLY A 74 30.94 -27.91 -12.55
C GLY A 74 32.43 -28.03 -12.24
N VAL A 75 32.98 -27.15 -11.39
CA VAL A 75 34.41 -27.15 -11.02
C VAL A 75 34.73 -28.21 -9.96
N LEU A 76 33.83 -28.43 -8.98
CA LEU A 76 34.08 -29.26 -7.80
C LEU A 76 33.55 -30.70 -7.92
N HIS A 77 33.06 -31.12 -9.08
CA HIS A 77 32.38 -32.42 -9.25
C HIS A 77 33.22 -33.65 -8.87
N ASN A 78 34.55 -33.54 -8.84
CA ASN A 78 35.46 -34.65 -8.52
C ASN A 78 35.90 -34.70 -7.05
N ASP A 79 35.54 -33.72 -6.21
CA ASP A 79 35.89 -33.68 -4.79
C ASP A 79 34.62 -33.62 -3.95
N ALA A 80 34.23 -34.76 -3.38
CA ALA A 80 33.02 -34.89 -2.59
C ALA A 80 33.02 -34.03 -1.31
N VAL A 81 34.19 -33.79 -0.70
CA VAL A 81 34.31 -33.00 0.53
C VAL A 81 34.21 -31.51 0.21
N ALA A 82 34.87 -31.07 -0.85
CA ALA A 82 34.75 -29.70 -1.33
C ALA A 82 33.33 -29.40 -1.83
N LEU A 83 32.69 -30.35 -2.52
CA LEU A 83 31.32 -30.22 -2.99
C LEU A 83 30.32 -30.12 -1.82
N ALA A 84 30.45 -30.96 -0.80
CA ALA A 84 29.59 -30.91 0.38
C ALA A 84 29.71 -29.56 1.13
N THR A 85 30.94 -29.10 1.36
CA THR A 85 31.20 -27.80 2.00
C THR A 85 30.64 -26.65 1.17
N PHE A 86 30.80 -26.71 -0.15
CA PHE A 86 30.26 -25.73 -1.09
C PHE A 86 28.72 -25.68 -1.05
N THR A 87 28.06 -26.84 -1.00
CA THR A 87 26.59 -26.90 -0.90
C THR A 87 26.06 -26.30 0.40
N ASP A 88 26.72 -26.53 1.53
CA ASP A 88 26.30 -25.94 2.82
C ASP A 88 26.38 -24.41 2.79
N VAL A 89 27.46 -23.87 2.24
CA VAL A 89 27.64 -22.42 2.06
C VAL A 89 26.54 -21.84 1.16
N ILE A 90 26.20 -22.51 0.06
CA ILE A 90 25.11 -22.08 -0.83
C ILE A 90 23.79 -22.00 -0.08
N TRP A 91 23.45 -23.00 0.74
CA TRP A 91 22.18 -22.99 1.47
C TRP A 91 22.07 -21.80 2.44
N VAL A 92 23.18 -21.42 3.08
CA VAL A 92 23.23 -20.21 3.92
C VAL A 92 22.98 -18.95 3.09
N PHE A 93 23.65 -18.81 1.95
CA PHE A 93 23.45 -17.66 1.05
C PHE A 93 22.05 -17.61 0.44
N LEU A 94 21.47 -18.78 0.10
CA LEU A 94 20.12 -18.88 -0.41
C LEU A 94 19.11 -18.46 0.67
N GLY A 95 19.28 -18.94 1.91
CA GLY A 95 18.44 -18.54 3.04
C GLY A 95 18.50 -17.02 3.30
N ALA A 96 19.71 -16.45 3.37
CA ALA A 96 19.88 -15.00 3.51
C ALA A 96 19.29 -14.23 2.31
N GLY A 97 19.50 -14.73 1.10
CA GLY A 97 18.95 -14.17 -0.14
C GLY A 97 17.43 -14.16 -0.15
N ILE A 98 16.77 -15.23 0.32
CA ILE A 98 15.31 -15.32 0.46
C ILE A 98 14.79 -14.27 1.45
N ILE A 99 15.47 -14.07 2.58
CA ILE A 99 15.09 -13.05 3.57
C ILE A 99 15.17 -11.64 2.95
N VAL A 100 16.27 -11.33 2.28
CA VAL A 100 16.46 -10.03 1.59
C VAL A 100 15.45 -9.86 0.46
N PHE A 101 15.19 -10.90 -0.31
CA PHE A 101 14.18 -10.91 -1.37
C PHE A 101 12.80 -10.58 -0.80
N TRP A 102 12.34 -11.30 0.23
CA TRP A 102 11.06 -11.03 0.89
C TRP A 102 10.98 -9.61 1.44
N TYR A 103 12.06 -9.12 2.05
CA TYR A 103 12.13 -7.76 2.55
C TYR A 103 11.96 -6.72 1.43
N LEU A 104 12.66 -6.89 0.31
CA LEU A 104 12.57 -6.00 -0.84
C LEU A 104 11.20 -6.10 -1.53
N LEU A 105 10.61 -7.29 -1.59
CA LEU A 105 9.28 -7.52 -2.13
C LEU A 105 8.19 -6.86 -1.27
N LEU A 106 8.31 -6.96 0.06
CA LEU A 106 7.44 -6.24 0.99
C LEU A 106 7.56 -4.73 0.78
N ARG A 107 8.77 -4.18 0.60
CA ARG A 107 8.97 -2.77 0.24
C ARG A 107 8.48 -2.41 -1.16
N TYR A 108 8.48 -3.36 -2.09
CA TYR A 108 7.95 -3.16 -3.43
C TYR A 108 6.42 -3.08 -3.43
N VAL A 109 5.75 -3.94 -2.66
CA VAL A 109 4.28 -4.00 -2.58
C VAL A 109 3.74 -2.93 -1.63
N THR A 110 4.48 -2.62 -0.57
CA THR A 110 4.07 -1.63 0.43
C THR A 110 4.63 -0.26 0.06
N PRO A 111 3.82 0.67 -0.46
CA PRO A 111 4.25 2.06 -0.59
C PRO A 111 4.82 2.57 0.73
N SER A 112 6.05 3.10 0.70
CA SER A 112 6.83 3.48 1.89
C SER A 112 6.16 4.53 2.80
N GLY A 113 5.18 5.29 2.30
CA GLY A 113 4.36 6.19 3.13
C GLY A 113 3.22 5.49 3.87
N LEU A 114 2.80 4.31 3.41
CA LEU A 114 1.73 3.51 4.00
C LEU A 114 2.25 2.37 4.89
N ALA A 115 3.57 2.24 5.09
CA ALA A 115 4.10 1.43 6.21
C ALA A 115 3.62 1.96 7.58
N LYS A 116 3.15 3.22 7.62
CA LYS A 116 2.44 3.82 8.75
C LYS A 116 0.96 4.07 8.45
N ALA A 117 0.42 3.46 7.40
CA ALA A 117 -0.99 3.48 7.14
C ALA A 117 -1.68 2.33 7.83
N LYS A 118 -2.73 2.65 8.58
CA LYS A 118 -3.56 1.67 9.24
C LYS A 118 -5.00 1.92 8.86
N LEU A 119 -5.69 0.85 8.50
CA LEU A 119 -7.14 0.87 8.50
C LEU A 119 -7.59 0.91 9.97
N THR A 120 -8.59 1.72 10.27
CA THR A 120 -9.26 1.67 11.57
C THR A 120 -9.92 0.31 11.78
N GLY A 121 -10.23 -0.07 13.03
CA GLY A 121 -10.79 -1.39 13.34
C GLY A 121 -12.09 -1.76 12.60
N ASN A 122 -12.79 -0.77 12.05
CA ASN A 122 -13.99 -0.91 11.23
C ASN A 122 -13.75 -0.74 9.71
N ASN A 123 -12.50 -0.64 9.25
CA ASN A 123 -12.11 -0.42 7.85
C ASN A 123 -12.76 0.80 7.15
N MET A 124 -13.35 1.74 7.91
CA MET A 124 -13.99 2.92 7.33
C MET A 124 -12.98 4.03 7.01
N TRP A 125 -11.80 3.98 7.63
CA TRP A 125 -10.81 5.04 7.55
C TRP A 125 -9.42 4.49 7.34
N LEU A 126 -8.69 5.12 6.44
CA LEU A 126 -7.27 4.92 6.23
C LEU A 126 -6.51 6.07 6.91
N VAL A 127 -5.86 5.77 8.02
CA VAL A 127 -5.03 6.73 8.77
C VAL A 127 -3.58 6.56 8.32
N MET A 128 -2.95 7.63 7.81
CA MET A 128 -1.57 7.61 7.32
C MET A 128 -0.71 8.59 8.12
N GLN A 129 0.50 8.17 8.49
CA GLN A 129 1.45 9.03 9.20
C GLN A 129 2.71 9.30 8.36
N GLY A 130 3.29 10.49 8.52
CA GLY A 130 4.50 10.90 7.82
C GLY A 130 4.25 11.25 6.35
N THR A 131 3.06 11.75 6.03
CA THR A 131 2.70 12.18 4.68
C THR A 131 3.28 13.54 4.32
N HIS A 132 3.57 13.74 3.04
CA HIS A 132 4.06 15.01 2.53
C HIS A 132 3.01 16.13 2.73
N PRO A 133 3.38 17.36 3.15
CA PRO A 133 2.42 18.45 3.37
C PRO A 133 1.53 18.76 2.16
N ALA A 134 2.11 18.78 0.95
CA ALA A 134 1.34 19.01 -0.28
C ALA A 134 0.27 17.92 -0.52
N PHE A 135 0.60 16.66 -0.23
CA PHE A 135 -0.37 15.56 -0.31
C PHE A 135 -1.49 15.76 0.70
N MET A 136 -1.18 16.17 1.93
CA MET A 136 -2.19 16.44 2.95
C MET A 136 -3.14 17.56 2.54
N ALA A 137 -2.61 18.67 2.02
CA ALA A 137 -3.43 19.79 1.56
C ALA A 137 -4.42 19.33 0.47
N HIS A 138 -3.93 18.58 -0.52
CA HIS A 138 -4.77 18.05 -1.61
C HIS A 138 -5.76 16.99 -1.14
N ALA A 139 -5.36 16.14 -0.19
CA ALA A 139 -6.24 15.15 0.43
C ALA A 139 -7.39 15.83 1.19
N ASN A 140 -7.09 16.86 1.99
CA ASN A 140 -8.09 17.61 2.73
C ASN A 140 -9.05 18.37 1.81
N ASP A 141 -8.55 18.99 0.74
CA ASP A 141 -9.38 19.63 -0.29
C ASP A 141 -10.34 18.63 -0.95
N LEU A 142 -9.86 17.44 -1.32
CA LEU A 142 -10.72 16.40 -1.89
C LEU A 142 -11.76 15.87 -0.89
N VAL A 143 -11.39 15.69 0.37
CA VAL A 143 -12.32 15.28 1.45
C VAL A 143 -13.42 16.34 1.62
N GLN A 144 -13.06 17.62 1.61
CA GLN A 144 -14.02 18.73 1.65
C GLN A 144 -14.96 18.74 0.44
N ARG A 145 -14.43 18.53 -0.78
CA ARG A 145 -15.23 18.53 -2.02
C ARG A 145 -16.15 17.33 -2.15
N THR A 146 -15.72 16.17 -1.66
CA THR A 146 -16.52 14.93 -1.74
C THR A 146 -17.60 14.84 -0.67
N GLY A 147 -17.66 15.80 0.27
CA GLY A 147 -18.59 15.77 1.40
C GLY A 147 -18.32 14.61 2.37
N ALA A 148 -17.23 13.87 2.18
CA ALA A 148 -16.87 12.76 3.03
C ALA A 148 -16.19 13.31 4.28
N ALA A 149 -16.92 13.45 5.37
CA ALA A 149 -16.38 13.20 6.71
C ALA A 149 -15.05 13.90 7.07
N GLN A 150 -15.11 15.17 7.50
CA GLN A 150 -13.92 15.92 7.95
C GLN A 150 -13.25 15.26 9.16
N VAL A 151 -11.93 15.38 9.31
CA VAL A 151 -11.19 14.92 10.50
C VAL A 151 -10.54 16.13 11.15
N SER A 152 -10.71 16.28 12.47
CA SER A 152 -10.17 17.40 13.25
C SER A 152 -8.64 17.32 13.37
N PRO A 153 -7.91 18.45 13.44
CA PRO A 153 -6.44 18.47 13.58
C PRO A 153 -5.90 17.76 14.81
N THR A 154 -6.74 17.47 15.81
CA THR A 154 -6.38 16.78 17.06
C THR A 154 -6.38 15.25 16.96
N GLY A 155 -6.65 14.68 15.79
CA GLY A 155 -6.76 13.21 15.65
C GLY A 155 -8.05 12.63 16.24
N GLN A 156 -8.97 13.47 16.70
CA GLN A 156 -10.35 13.06 16.95
C GLN A 156 -11.07 12.92 15.61
N LEU A 157 -11.61 11.72 15.38
CA LEU A 157 -12.57 11.43 14.32
C LEU A 157 -13.79 12.34 14.57
N VAL A 158 -13.95 13.39 13.77
CA VAL A 158 -15.25 14.04 13.65
C VAL A 158 -16.05 13.09 12.78
N GLN A 159 -16.91 12.31 13.43
CA GLN A 159 -17.91 11.54 12.72
C GLN A 159 -18.75 12.56 11.94
N PRO A 160 -18.86 12.50 10.62
CA PRO A 160 -19.88 13.28 9.95
C PRO A 160 -21.21 12.78 10.51
N ASP A 161 -21.98 13.65 11.14
CA ASP A 161 -23.37 13.39 11.52
C ASP A 161 -24.29 13.15 10.30
N VAL A 162 -23.74 12.87 9.12
CA VAL A 162 -24.46 12.64 7.85
C VAL A 162 -25.14 11.27 7.80
N PHE A 163 -24.99 10.44 8.84
CA PHE A 163 -25.84 9.27 9.08
C PHE A 163 -26.54 9.32 10.44
N ALA A 164 -26.78 10.51 11.00
CA ALA A 164 -27.82 10.62 12.01
C ALA A 164 -29.14 10.19 11.36
N PRO A 165 -29.84 9.16 11.87
CA PRO A 165 -31.17 8.84 11.38
C PRO A 165 -32.02 10.11 11.46
N GLN A 166 -32.73 10.44 10.38
CA GLN A 166 -33.72 11.51 10.43
C GLN A 166 -34.58 11.30 11.69
N PRO A 167 -34.89 12.35 12.47
CA PRO A 167 -35.73 12.21 13.65
C PRO A 167 -37.06 11.55 13.25
N GLY A 168 -37.22 10.27 13.60
CA GLY A 168 -38.38 9.46 13.20
C GLY A 168 -38.08 8.12 12.51
N GLN A 169 -36.86 7.84 12.06
CA GLN A 169 -36.53 6.54 11.45
C GLN A 169 -36.07 5.53 12.51
N ALA A 170 -36.97 4.60 12.86
CA ALA A 170 -36.68 3.50 13.77
C ALA A 170 -35.57 2.58 13.19
N PRO A 171 -34.63 2.07 14.00
CA PRO A 171 -33.60 1.15 13.55
C PRO A 171 -34.25 -0.15 13.02
N GLY A 172 -34.13 -0.42 11.72
CA GLY A 172 -34.53 -1.70 11.11
C GLY A 172 -35.55 -1.64 9.96
N ALA A 173 -36.02 -0.47 9.54
CA ALA A 173 -36.90 -0.38 8.38
C ALA A 173 -36.11 -0.51 7.06
N PRO A 174 -36.44 -1.46 6.18
CA PRO A 174 -35.85 -1.53 4.84
C PRO A 174 -36.18 -0.26 4.04
N PRO A 175 -35.31 0.15 3.10
CA PRO A 175 -35.54 1.34 2.28
C PRO A 175 -36.87 1.23 1.54
N ALA A 176 -37.71 2.26 1.67
CA ALA A 176 -38.99 2.34 0.98
C ALA A 176 -38.77 2.24 -0.54
N GLN A 177 -39.41 1.26 -1.17
CA GLN A 177 -39.37 1.13 -2.62
C GLN A 177 -40.05 2.35 -3.25
N PRO A 178 -39.51 2.90 -4.35
CA PRO A 178 -40.13 4.01 -5.05
C PRO A 178 -41.55 3.63 -5.48
N GLN A 179 -42.54 4.40 -5.03
CA GLN A 179 -43.90 4.26 -5.54
C GLN A 179 -43.92 4.64 -7.03
N PRO A 180 -44.48 3.80 -7.91
CA PRO A 180 -44.67 4.16 -9.31
C PRO A 180 -45.68 5.32 -9.40
N PRO A 181 -45.52 6.21 -10.41
CA PRO A 181 -46.39 7.36 -10.59
C PRO A 181 -47.83 6.91 -10.83
N ALA A 182 -48.76 7.54 -10.11
CA ALA A 182 -50.20 7.36 -10.31
C ALA A 182 -50.56 7.78 -11.74
N GLN A 183 -51.28 6.90 -12.44
CA GLN A 183 -51.92 7.17 -13.73
C GLN A 183 -53.25 7.90 -13.50
#